data_AF-A0A1E4A1X4-F1
#
_entry.id   AF-A0A1E4A1X4-F1
#
_cell.length_a   1.000
_cell.length_b   1.000
_cell.length_c   1.000
_cell.angle_alpha   90.00
_cell.angle_beta   90.00
_cell.angle_gamma   90.00
#
_symmetry.space_group_name_H-M   'P 1'
#
loop_
_entity.id
_entity.type
_entity.pdbx_description
1 polymer ?
#
loop_
_entity_poly.entity_id
_entity_poly.type
_entity_poly.pdbx_seq_one_letter_code
_entity_poly.pdbx_strand_id
1 'polypeptide(L)'
;MKAKLIGIICILAGVCVSREVAAQEKVNPEGLTYDRHTQGTVPVPPSERMLQSVVATRYHKVTDNGHSLEGAVFDREGNLLFCDVTGRRVLRLTPDKELSTIVTFDKLHPGGLAFHKDGRLFVAAIDLADHSGTIVAVNPDGSGMQNIIAPEAGYLPNDLVFDRQGGFYFTDFKGTATEPRGGVYYVSPDFATVTPVLPNLALANGVALSPDGKDLWVTEFGRNLLHRVRLADAT
;
A
#
# COMPACT_ATOMS: atom_id res chain seq x y z
N MET A 1 68.09 21.01 -25.81
CA MET A 1 66.90 20.38 -26.42
C MET A 1 66.68 19.01 -25.80
N LYS A 2 65.57 18.87 -25.07
CA LYS A 2 64.91 17.67 -24.51
C LYS A 2 65.79 16.54 -23.93
N ALA A 3 66.01 16.60 -22.62
CA ALA A 3 66.36 15.45 -21.78
C ALA A 3 65.08 14.79 -21.23
N LYS A 4 64.97 13.46 -21.34
CA LYS A 4 63.99 12.63 -20.63
C LYS A 4 64.60 12.17 -19.32
N LEU A 5 63.92 12.46 -18.22
CA LEU A 5 64.28 12.10 -16.86
C LEU A 5 63.88 10.64 -16.59
N ILE A 6 64.86 9.79 -16.27
CA ILE A 6 64.66 8.46 -15.66
C ILE A 6 65.09 8.60 -14.22
N GLY A 7 64.11 8.64 -13.30
CA GLY A 7 64.34 8.79 -11.86
C GLY A 7 64.38 7.44 -11.16
N ILE A 8 65.56 7.13 -10.63
CA ILE A 8 65.89 6.00 -9.76
C ILE A 8 65.09 6.12 -8.44
N ILE A 9 64.39 5.05 -8.04
CA ILE A 9 63.83 4.93 -6.69
C ILE A 9 64.90 4.27 -5.80
N CYS A 10 65.48 5.07 -4.90
CA CYS A 10 66.37 4.61 -3.84
C CYS A 10 65.54 4.03 -2.69
N ILE A 11 65.83 2.79 -2.32
CA ILE A 11 65.30 2.13 -1.12
C ILE A 11 66.11 2.62 0.08
N LEU A 12 65.45 3.27 1.04
CA LEU A 12 65.98 3.52 2.38
C LEU A 12 64.95 3.03 3.40
N ALA A 13 65.27 1.90 4.03
CA ALA A 13 64.51 1.31 5.11
C ALA A 13 64.74 2.13 6.40
N GLY A 14 63.70 2.85 6.83
CA GLY A 14 63.61 3.44 8.16
C GLY A 14 62.55 2.69 8.96
N VAL A 15 62.98 1.80 9.86
CA VAL A 15 62.09 1.13 10.82
C VAL A 15 61.71 2.15 11.89
N CYS A 16 60.48 2.65 11.86
CA CYS A 16 59.90 3.44 12.94
C CYS A 16 58.96 2.52 13.73
N VAL A 17 59.36 2.09 14.93
CA VAL A 17 58.50 1.30 15.82
C VAL A 17 57.59 2.28 16.56
N SER A 18 56.39 2.50 16.04
CA SER A 18 55.31 3.13 16.80
C SER A 18 54.68 2.09 17.72
N ARG A 19 54.82 2.25 19.04
CA ARG A 19 54.00 1.54 20.03
C ARG A 19 52.55 1.95 19.82
N GLU A 20 51.70 1.03 19.36
CA GLU A 20 50.26 1.18 19.49
C GLU A 20 49.91 1.12 20.98
N VAL A 21 49.52 2.27 21.54
CA VAL A 21 48.69 2.26 22.74
C VAL A 21 47.28 1.97 22.24
N ALA A 22 46.85 0.72 22.38
CA ALA A 22 45.45 0.37 22.21
C ALA A 22 44.65 1.15 23.25
N ALA A 23 43.97 2.22 22.81
CA ALA A 23 42.92 2.83 23.59
C ALA A 23 41.80 1.79 23.69
N GLN A 24 41.71 1.16 24.85
CA GLN A 24 40.59 0.31 25.20
C GLN A 24 39.38 1.23 25.28
N GLU A 25 38.56 1.27 24.22
CA GLU A 25 37.28 1.97 24.22
C GLU A 25 36.46 1.40 25.37
N LYS A 26 36.37 2.16 26.46
CA LYS A 26 35.39 1.90 27.51
C LYS A 26 34.02 2.13 26.87
N VAL A 27 33.34 1.05 26.52
CA VAL A 27 31.92 1.07 26.16
C VAL A 27 31.19 1.75 27.32
N ASN A 28 30.66 2.94 27.07
CA ASN A 28 29.90 3.69 28.06
C ASN A 28 28.58 2.93 28.31
N PRO A 29 28.32 2.41 29.52
CA PRO A 29 27.08 1.66 29.80
C PRO A 29 25.84 2.57 29.80
N GLU A 30 26.01 3.90 29.69
CA GLU A 30 24.92 4.88 29.64
C GLU A 30 24.47 5.24 28.20
N GLY A 31 25.04 4.60 27.18
CA GLY A 31 24.60 4.77 25.79
C GLY A 31 23.35 3.94 25.47
N LEU A 32 22.49 4.43 24.56
CA LEU A 32 21.42 3.64 23.97
C LEU A 32 22.02 2.35 23.38
N THR A 33 21.78 1.23 24.04
CA THR A 33 22.30 -0.07 23.60
C THR A 33 21.31 -0.68 22.63
N TYR A 34 21.71 -0.79 21.37
CA TYR A 34 20.88 -1.44 20.35
C TYR A 34 21.10 -2.96 20.42
N ASP A 35 20.11 -3.69 20.93
CA ASP A 35 20.10 -5.15 20.93
C ASP A 35 19.72 -5.67 19.53
N ARG A 36 19.80 -6.98 19.32
CA ARG A 36 19.38 -7.63 18.07
C ARG A 36 17.93 -7.31 17.64
N HIS A 37 17.09 -6.83 18.56
CA HIS A 37 15.70 -6.48 18.32
C HIS A 37 15.51 -4.99 17.99
N THR A 38 16.51 -4.14 18.27
CA THR A 38 16.46 -2.69 18.01
C THR A 38 17.41 -2.21 16.92
N GLN A 39 18.25 -3.09 16.36
CA GLN A 39 19.17 -2.77 15.26
C GLN A 39 18.51 -2.68 13.86
N GLY A 40 17.23 -3.04 13.73
CA GLY A 40 16.49 -2.94 12.46
C GLY A 40 16.03 -1.51 12.14
N THR A 41 15.80 -1.21 10.85
CA THR A 41 15.24 0.07 10.40
C THR A 41 13.84 0.34 10.96
N VAL A 42 13.08 -0.73 11.24
CA VAL A 42 11.78 -0.68 11.93
C VAL A 42 11.78 -1.77 13.01
N PRO A 43 12.30 -1.47 14.22
CA PRO A 43 12.42 -2.47 15.27
C PRO A 43 11.05 -2.83 15.83
N VAL A 44 10.82 -4.11 16.10
CA VAL A 44 9.57 -4.56 16.74
C VAL A 44 9.51 -4.00 18.16
N PRO A 45 8.47 -3.20 18.50
CA PRO A 45 8.34 -2.62 19.83
C PRO A 45 8.37 -3.70 20.92
N PRO A 46 8.96 -3.46 22.10
CA PRO A 46 9.02 -4.46 23.18
C PRO A 46 7.68 -5.14 23.50
N SER A 47 6.57 -4.40 23.41
CA SER A 47 5.20 -4.90 23.61
C SER A 47 4.74 -5.93 22.58
N GLU A 48 5.38 -5.98 21.40
CA GLU A 48 4.97 -6.83 20.27
C GLU A 48 5.95 -7.98 20.01
N ARG A 49 7.12 -8.01 20.67
CA ARG A 49 8.17 -9.01 20.42
C ARG A 49 7.76 -10.45 20.70
N MET A 50 6.75 -10.64 21.55
CA MET A 50 6.22 -11.96 21.92
C MET A 50 5.04 -12.38 21.03
N LEU A 51 4.60 -11.53 20.11
CA LEU A 51 3.58 -11.89 19.13
C LEU A 51 4.15 -12.91 18.14
N GLN A 52 3.28 -13.79 17.65
CA GLN A 52 3.64 -14.69 16.57
C GLN A 52 4.11 -13.86 15.38
N SER A 53 5.34 -14.10 14.95
CA SER A 53 5.96 -13.41 13.83
C SER A 53 6.60 -14.41 12.87
N VAL A 54 6.70 -13.99 11.62
CA VAL A 54 7.42 -14.71 10.57
C VAL A 54 8.27 -13.70 9.81
N VAL A 55 9.44 -14.12 9.33
CA VAL A 55 10.25 -13.26 8.47
C VAL A 55 9.64 -13.28 7.08
N ALA A 56 9.24 -12.11 6.58
CA ALA A 56 8.75 -11.98 5.21
C ALA A 56 9.85 -12.42 4.22
N THR A 57 9.52 -13.38 3.35
CA THR A 57 10.38 -13.81 2.26
C THR A 57 9.85 -13.27 0.95
N ARG A 58 10.75 -13.01 -0.02
CA ARG A 58 10.36 -12.59 -1.36
C ARG A 58 9.41 -13.64 -1.97
N TYR A 59 8.19 -13.22 -2.29
CA TYR A 59 7.16 -14.12 -2.84
C TYR A 59 7.17 -14.20 -4.36
N HIS A 60 7.24 -13.06 -5.05
CA HIS A 60 7.30 -12.94 -6.51
C HIS A 60 7.87 -11.56 -6.89
N LYS A 61 8.56 -11.45 -8.03
CA LYS A 61 9.04 -10.16 -8.56
C LYS A 61 8.16 -9.76 -9.73
N VAL A 62 7.41 -8.67 -9.57
CA VAL A 62 6.51 -8.16 -10.62
C VAL A 62 7.29 -7.44 -11.73
N THR A 63 8.28 -6.63 -11.35
CA THR A 63 9.06 -5.81 -12.29
C THR A 63 10.42 -5.43 -11.69
N ASP A 64 11.35 -5.00 -12.55
CA ASP A 64 12.62 -4.35 -12.19
C ASP A 64 12.46 -2.85 -11.92
N ASN A 65 11.33 -2.27 -12.32
CA ASN A 65 11.03 -0.85 -12.13
C ASN A 65 10.38 -0.60 -10.76
N GLY A 66 10.54 0.61 -10.22
CA GLY A 66 9.90 1.02 -8.97
C GLY A 66 8.41 1.33 -9.14
N HIS A 67 7.58 0.29 -9.29
CA HIS A 67 6.13 0.44 -9.36
C HIS A 67 5.49 0.41 -7.97
N SER A 68 4.46 1.22 -7.76
CA SER A 68 3.59 1.13 -6.58
C SER A 68 2.55 0.04 -6.77
N LEU A 69 2.46 -0.90 -5.82
CA LEU A 69 1.48 -1.98 -5.81
C LEU A 69 0.52 -1.81 -4.63
N GLU A 70 -0.78 -1.96 -4.88
CA GLU A 70 -1.85 -1.73 -3.88
C GLU A 70 -3.01 -2.75 -4.02
N GLY A 71 -4.00 -2.67 -3.13
CA GLY A 71 -5.31 -3.33 -3.31
C GLY A 71 -5.27 -4.85 -3.40
N ALA A 72 -4.44 -5.54 -2.62
CA ALA A 72 -4.31 -6.99 -2.70
C ALA A 72 -5.58 -7.73 -2.22
N VAL A 73 -6.10 -8.64 -3.05
CA VAL A 73 -7.22 -9.55 -2.72
C VAL A 73 -6.95 -10.96 -3.25
N PHE A 74 -7.60 -11.97 -2.66
CA PHE A 74 -7.56 -13.34 -3.15
C PHE A 74 -8.92 -13.72 -3.72
N ASP A 75 -8.92 -14.42 -4.86
CA ASP A 75 -10.13 -15.09 -5.34
C ASP A 75 -10.31 -16.48 -4.67
N ARG A 76 -11.39 -17.17 -5.02
CA ARG A 76 -11.71 -18.49 -4.44
C ARG A 76 -10.78 -19.62 -4.90
N GLU A 77 -10.05 -19.42 -5.99
CA GLU A 77 -9.07 -20.37 -6.52
C GLU A 77 -7.69 -20.17 -5.88
N GLY A 78 -7.53 -19.14 -5.04
CA GLY A 78 -6.28 -18.80 -4.39
C GLY A 78 -5.36 -17.94 -5.24
N ASN A 79 -5.85 -17.37 -6.35
CA ASN A 79 -5.08 -16.40 -7.12
C ASN A 79 -5.02 -15.08 -6.34
N LEU A 80 -3.83 -14.48 -6.29
CA LEU A 80 -3.60 -13.15 -5.73
C LEU A 80 -3.83 -12.10 -6.81
N LEU A 81 -4.81 -11.23 -6.63
CA LEU A 81 -5.04 -10.06 -7.48
C LEU A 81 -4.60 -8.79 -6.76
N PHE A 82 -4.03 -7.85 -7.49
CA PHE A 82 -3.53 -6.59 -6.93
C PHE A 82 -3.37 -5.55 -8.03
N CYS A 83 -3.37 -4.28 -7.62
CA CYS A 83 -3.17 -3.15 -8.50
C CYS A 83 -1.67 -2.89 -8.72
N ASP A 84 -1.29 -2.65 -9.96
CA ASP A 84 -0.06 -1.94 -10.32
C ASP A 84 -0.47 -0.50 -10.65
N VAL A 85 -0.41 0.36 -9.62
CA VAL A 85 -0.90 1.74 -9.65
C VAL A 85 -0.16 2.50 -10.74
N THR A 86 1.18 2.42 -10.74
CA THR A 86 2.06 3.08 -11.73
C THR A 86 1.83 2.53 -13.14
N GLY A 87 1.65 1.22 -13.27
CA GLY A 87 1.36 0.56 -14.54
C GLY A 87 -0.08 0.67 -15.03
N ARG A 88 -0.97 1.30 -14.24
CA ARG A 88 -2.40 1.49 -14.52
C ARG A 88 -3.12 0.21 -14.90
N ARG A 89 -2.86 -0.86 -14.15
CA ARG A 89 -3.41 -2.19 -14.45
C ARG A 89 -3.69 -2.99 -13.20
N VAL A 90 -4.61 -3.95 -13.33
CA VAL A 90 -4.86 -4.98 -12.32
C VAL A 90 -4.17 -6.26 -12.78
N LEU A 91 -3.40 -6.84 -11.88
CA LEU A 91 -2.64 -8.06 -12.10
C LEU A 91 -3.28 -9.23 -11.35
N ARG A 92 -3.08 -10.43 -11.88
CA ARG A 92 -3.39 -11.71 -11.23
C ARG A 92 -2.13 -12.57 -11.21
N LEU A 93 -1.78 -13.07 -10.04
CA LEU A 93 -0.71 -14.01 -9.79
C LEU A 93 -1.31 -15.32 -9.27
N THR A 94 -1.13 -16.40 -10.03
CA THR A 94 -1.62 -17.73 -9.64
C THR A 94 -0.78 -18.34 -8.51
N PRO A 95 -1.27 -19.39 -7.81
CA PRO A 95 -0.46 -20.16 -6.87
C PRO A 95 0.85 -20.69 -7.48
N ASP A 96 0.81 -21.05 -8.76
CA ASP A 96 1.96 -21.54 -9.54
C ASP A 96 2.89 -20.41 -10.03
N LYS A 97 2.65 -19.17 -9.60
CA LYS A 97 3.47 -17.98 -9.89
C LYS A 97 3.38 -17.45 -11.32
N GLU A 98 2.30 -17.77 -12.03
CA GLU A 98 2.01 -17.20 -13.33
C GLU A 98 1.36 -15.83 -13.17
N LEU A 99 2.02 -14.79 -13.71
CA LEU A 99 1.56 -13.40 -13.65
C LEU A 99 0.85 -13.02 -14.95
N SER A 100 -0.33 -12.43 -14.84
CA SER A 100 -1.13 -11.97 -15.97
C SER A 100 -1.81 -10.62 -15.67
N THR A 101 -2.14 -9.86 -16.70
CA THR A 101 -2.96 -8.65 -16.58
C THR A 101 -4.43 -9.01 -16.76
N ILE A 102 -5.29 -8.56 -15.85
CA ILE A 102 -6.75 -8.66 -15.97
C ILE A 102 -7.28 -7.50 -16.79
N VAL A 103 -6.89 -6.28 -16.44
CA VAL A 103 -7.39 -5.07 -17.09
C VAL A 103 -6.36 -3.95 -17.00
N THR A 104 -6.33 -3.10 -18.02
CA THR A 104 -5.50 -1.89 -18.11
C THR A 104 -6.40 -0.68 -18.27
N PHE A 105 -6.05 0.41 -17.61
CA PHE A 105 -6.74 1.69 -17.68
C PHE A 105 -5.92 2.69 -18.50
N ASP A 106 -6.61 3.49 -19.31
CA ASP A 106 -5.94 4.47 -20.18
C ASP A 106 -5.38 5.67 -19.43
N LYS A 107 -6.08 6.08 -18.36
CA LYS A 107 -5.77 7.29 -17.57
C LYS A 107 -5.72 7.02 -16.07
N LEU A 108 -6.76 6.38 -15.55
CA LEU A 108 -6.93 6.15 -14.12
C LEU A 108 -5.92 5.14 -13.57
N HIS A 109 -5.60 5.28 -12.28
CA HIS A 109 -4.69 4.42 -11.55
C HIS A 109 -5.50 3.60 -10.55
N PRO A 110 -5.60 2.27 -10.73
CA PRO A 110 -6.36 1.43 -9.81
C PRO A 110 -5.64 1.34 -8.45
N GLY A 111 -6.39 1.45 -7.36
CA GLY A 111 -5.86 1.43 -5.98
C GLY A 111 -6.44 0.28 -5.17
N GLY A 112 -7.78 0.18 -5.12
CA GLY A 112 -8.50 -0.81 -4.32
C GLY A 112 -9.24 -1.85 -5.15
N LEU A 113 -9.30 -3.07 -4.64
CA LEU A 113 -10.00 -4.21 -5.23
C LEU A 113 -10.97 -4.85 -4.23
N ALA A 114 -12.12 -5.31 -4.70
CA ALA A 114 -12.99 -6.19 -3.93
C ALA A 114 -13.81 -7.10 -4.83
N PHE A 115 -14.01 -8.36 -4.42
CA PHE A 115 -14.91 -9.27 -5.12
C PHE A 115 -16.34 -9.10 -4.60
N HIS A 116 -17.28 -8.89 -5.53
CA HIS A 116 -18.69 -8.93 -5.21
C HIS A 116 -19.18 -10.40 -5.16
N LYS A 117 -20.28 -10.65 -4.45
CA LYS A 117 -20.85 -12.00 -4.31
C LYS A 117 -21.34 -12.61 -5.63
N ASP A 118 -21.58 -11.79 -6.65
CA ASP A 118 -21.92 -12.25 -8.01
C ASP A 118 -20.71 -12.71 -8.84
N GLY A 119 -19.50 -12.61 -8.29
CA GLY A 119 -18.25 -13.04 -8.92
C GLY A 119 -17.53 -11.96 -9.72
N ARG A 120 -18.10 -10.76 -9.88
CA ARG A 120 -17.39 -9.63 -10.51
C ARG A 120 -16.35 -9.04 -9.57
N LEU A 121 -15.26 -8.57 -10.16
CA LEU A 121 -14.22 -7.80 -9.49
C LEU A 121 -14.56 -6.31 -9.59
N PHE A 122 -14.61 -5.62 -8.46
CA PHE A 122 -14.77 -4.17 -8.41
C PHE A 122 -13.42 -3.52 -8.20
N VAL A 123 -13.17 -2.44 -8.94
CA VAL A 123 -11.89 -1.73 -8.97
C VAL A 123 -12.17 -0.26 -8.70
N ALA A 124 -11.63 0.26 -7.61
CA ALA A 124 -11.55 1.69 -7.35
C ALA A 124 -10.32 2.24 -8.06
N ALA A 125 -10.49 3.28 -8.87
CA ALA A 125 -9.41 3.87 -9.65
C ALA A 125 -9.50 5.39 -9.69
N ILE A 126 -8.36 6.05 -9.57
CA ILE A 126 -8.25 7.50 -9.46
C ILE A 126 -7.16 8.08 -10.35
N ASP A 127 -7.37 9.30 -10.78
CA ASP A 127 -6.34 10.18 -11.32
C ASP A 127 -6.28 11.44 -10.45
N LEU A 128 -5.17 11.58 -9.72
CA LEU A 128 -4.97 12.71 -8.81
C LEU A 128 -4.64 14.01 -9.55
N ALA A 129 -4.14 13.94 -10.78
CA ALA A 129 -3.78 15.11 -11.58
C ALA A 129 -5.02 15.74 -12.24
N ASP A 130 -5.90 14.90 -12.79
CA ASP A 130 -7.16 15.31 -13.43
C ASP A 130 -8.31 15.42 -12.41
N HIS A 131 -8.08 15.09 -11.13
CA HIS A 131 -9.10 15.05 -10.07
C HIS A 131 -10.34 14.24 -10.47
N SER A 132 -10.12 13.07 -11.07
CA SER A 132 -11.15 12.18 -11.58
C SER A 132 -11.04 10.80 -10.93
N GLY A 133 -12.16 10.13 -10.68
CA GLY A 133 -12.17 8.82 -10.07
C GLY A 133 -13.42 8.03 -10.42
N THR A 134 -13.31 6.70 -10.40
CA THR A 134 -14.40 5.78 -10.74
C THR A 134 -14.36 4.55 -9.86
N ILE A 135 -15.49 3.86 -9.76
CA ILE A 135 -15.52 2.44 -9.39
C ILE A 135 -16.11 1.69 -10.57
N VAL A 136 -15.36 0.74 -11.11
CA VAL A 136 -15.84 -0.16 -12.18
C VAL A 136 -16.03 -1.57 -11.65
N ALA A 137 -16.97 -2.30 -12.24
CA ALA A 137 -17.05 -3.74 -12.13
C ALA A 137 -16.54 -4.37 -13.44
N VAL A 138 -15.74 -5.43 -13.33
CA VAL A 138 -15.23 -6.23 -14.44
C VAL A 138 -15.43 -7.72 -14.14
N ASN A 139 -15.58 -8.53 -15.18
CA ASN A 139 -15.51 -9.98 -15.04
C ASN A 139 -14.07 -10.41 -14.66
N PRO A 140 -13.88 -11.56 -13.99
CA PRO A 140 -12.55 -12.06 -13.63
C PRO A 140 -11.60 -12.32 -14.82
N ASP A 141 -12.12 -12.39 -16.04
CA ASP A 141 -11.35 -12.48 -17.28
C ASP A 141 -11.02 -11.11 -17.90
N GLY A 142 -11.41 -10.01 -17.24
CA GLY A 142 -11.21 -8.63 -17.70
C GLY A 142 -12.32 -8.11 -18.63
N SER A 143 -13.27 -8.95 -19.04
CA SER A 143 -14.37 -8.54 -19.92
C SER A 143 -15.48 -7.78 -19.17
N GLY A 144 -16.43 -7.20 -19.93
CA GLY A 144 -17.68 -6.70 -19.36
C GLY A 144 -17.52 -5.50 -18.42
N MET A 145 -16.51 -4.65 -18.64
CA MET A 145 -16.31 -3.46 -17.81
C MET A 145 -17.54 -2.56 -17.79
N GLN A 146 -17.98 -2.21 -16.59
CA GLN A 146 -19.13 -1.35 -16.33
C GLN A 146 -18.79 -0.33 -15.25
N ASN A 147 -19.14 0.95 -15.47
CA ASN A 147 -19.09 1.95 -14.41
C ASN A 147 -20.20 1.70 -13.38
N ILE A 148 -19.79 1.62 -12.11
CA ILE A 148 -20.68 1.53 -10.95
C ILE A 148 -20.81 2.92 -10.32
N ILE A 149 -19.69 3.58 -10.09
CA ILE A 149 -19.63 5.01 -9.75
C ILE A 149 -18.93 5.72 -10.90
N ALA A 150 -19.69 6.51 -11.65
CA ALA A 150 -19.17 7.21 -12.83
C ALA A 150 -18.30 8.42 -12.43
N PRO A 151 -17.32 8.82 -13.26
CA PRO A 151 -16.46 9.98 -12.99
C PRO A 151 -17.20 11.27 -12.66
N GLU A 152 -18.38 11.48 -13.27
CA GLU A 152 -19.23 12.66 -13.07
C GLU A 152 -19.76 12.78 -11.64
N ALA A 153 -19.72 11.70 -10.85
CA ALA A 153 -20.07 11.73 -9.43
C ALA A 153 -19.05 12.53 -8.59
N GLY A 154 -17.85 12.79 -9.12
CA GLY A 154 -16.87 13.70 -8.49
C GLY A 154 -16.20 13.15 -7.23
N TYR A 155 -16.17 11.84 -7.05
CA TYR A 155 -15.42 11.14 -6.00
C TYR A 155 -14.00 10.81 -6.47
N LEU A 156 -13.08 10.60 -5.52
CA LEU A 156 -11.77 9.99 -5.76
C LEU A 156 -11.68 8.64 -5.02
N PRO A 157 -12.30 7.56 -5.52
CA PRO A 157 -12.36 6.28 -4.84
C PRO A 157 -10.98 5.64 -4.67
N ASN A 158 -10.56 5.31 -3.45
CA ASN A 158 -9.26 4.66 -3.21
C ASN A 158 -9.42 3.18 -2.87
N ASP A 159 -10.10 2.87 -1.76
CA ASP A 159 -10.40 1.49 -1.34
C ASP A 159 -11.91 1.27 -1.19
N LEU A 160 -12.30 -0.01 -1.19
CA LEU A 160 -13.67 -0.44 -1.01
C LEU A 160 -13.80 -1.78 -0.31
N VAL A 161 -14.93 -2.00 0.37
CA VAL A 161 -15.28 -3.27 1.02
C VAL A 161 -16.78 -3.53 0.90
N PHE A 162 -17.15 -4.74 0.49
CA PHE A 162 -18.54 -5.18 0.41
C PHE A 162 -19.09 -5.56 1.78
N ASP A 163 -20.36 -5.25 2.00
CA ASP A 163 -21.16 -5.85 3.05
C ASP A 163 -21.77 -7.19 2.61
N ARG A 164 -22.57 -7.81 3.48
CA ARG A 164 -23.23 -9.09 3.17
C ARG A 164 -24.41 -8.96 2.20
N GLN A 165 -25.02 -7.79 2.14
CA GLN A 165 -26.20 -7.51 1.33
C GLN A 165 -25.84 -7.23 -0.13
N GLY A 166 -24.56 -6.96 -0.42
CA GLY A 166 -24.02 -6.65 -1.75
C GLY A 166 -23.84 -5.15 -1.97
N GLY A 167 -24.12 -4.33 -0.97
CA GLY A 167 -23.68 -2.93 -0.96
C GLY A 167 -22.21 -2.85 -0.59
N PHE A 168 -21.60 -1.68 -0.73
CA PHE A 168 -20.20 -1.51 -0.38
C PHE A 168 -19.91 -0.14 0.22
N TYR A 169 -18.93 -0.12 1.10
CA TYR A 169 -18.30 1.11 1.57
C TYR A 169 -17.11 1.40 0.66
N PHE A 170 -16.89 2.67 0.33
CA PHE A 170 -15.68 3.11 -0.34
C PHE A 170 -15.14 4.39 0.28
N THR A 171 -13.84 4.60 0.12
CA THR A 171 -13.16 5.80 0.60
C THR A 171 -12.94 6.80 -0.50
N ASP A 172 -13.15 8.07 -0.17
CA ASP A 172 -12.95 9.21 -1.04
C ASP A 172 -11.67 9.94 -0.63
N PHE A 173 -10.62 9.82 -1.45
CA PHE A 173 -9.26 10.31 -1.17
C PHE A 173 -9.10 11.82 -1.42
N LYS A 174 -10.17 12.60 -1.31
CA LYS A 174 -10.11 14.06 -1.45
C LYS A 174 -9.56 14.75 -0.20
N GLY A 175 -9.12 16.00 -0.42
CA GLY A 175 -8.78 16.96 0.62
C GLY A 175 -7.31 16.93 1.03
N THR A 176 -7.02 17.59 2.14
CA THR A 176 -5.69 17.69 2.75
C THR A 176 -5.83 17.66 4.27
N ALA A 177 -4.71 17.58 4.99
CA ALA A 177 -4.70 17.64 6.45
C ALA A 177 -5.45 18.86 7.03
N THR A 178 -5.39 20.00 6.36
CA THR A 178 -6.02 21.27 6.77
C THR A 178 -7.40 21.50 6.15
N GLU A 179 -7.72 20.81 5.06
CA GLU A 179 -9.01 20.94 4.36
C GLU A 179 -9.58 19.53 4.06
N PRO A 180 -10.21 18.87 5.05
CA PRO A 180 -10.66 17.50 4.92
C PRO A 180 -11.96 17.44 4.09
N ARG A 181 -11.84 17.11 2.80
CA ARG A 181 -12.96 17.09 1.84
C ARG A 181 -13.34 15.68 1.37
N GLY A 182 -12.62 14.67 1.83
CA GLY A 182 -12.90 13.26 1.57
C GLY A 182 -13.82 12.67 2.63
N GLY A 183 -13.88 11.35 2.68
CA GLY A 183 -14.71 10.63 3.63
C GLY A 183 -14.92 9.18 3.25
N VAL A 184 -15.86 8.55 3.96
CA VAL A 184 -16.36 7.21 3.62
C VAL A 184 -17.83 7.29 3.27
N TYR A 185 -18.18 6.59 2.21
CA TYR A 185 -19.52 6.56 1.63
C TYR A 185 -19.96 5.12 1.45
N TYR A 186 -21.26 4.89 1.59
CA TYR A 186 -21.89 3.60 1.35
C TYR A 186 -22.70 3.65 0.06
N VAL A 187 -22.59 2.60 -0.75
CA VAL A 187 -23.36 2.39 -1.97
C VAL A 187 -24.33 1.25 -1.73
N SER A 188 -25.61 1.48 -2.01
CA SER A 188 -26.66 0.49 -1.84
C SER A 188 -26.45 -0.76 -2.73
N PRO A 189 -27.03 -1.94 -2.38
CA PRO A 189 -26.82 -3.17 -3.14
C PRO A 189 -27.33 -3.16 -4.59
N ASP A 190 -28.24 -2.24 -4.92
CA ASP A 190 -28.71 -1.97 -6.29
C ASP A 190 -27.83 -0.95 -7.03
N PHE A 191 -26.78 -0.46 -6.37
CA PHE A 191 -25.83 0.56 -6.81
C PHE A 191 -26.44 1.92 -7.17
N ALA A 192 -27.69 2.16 -6.77
CA ALA A 192 -28.42 3.37 -7.15
C ALA A 192 -28.18 4.55 -6.20
N THR A 193 -27.84 4.29 -4.94
CA THR A 193 -27.75 5.33 -3.90
C THR A 193 -26.38 5.35 -3.26
N VAL A 194 -25.79 6.55 -3.17
CA VAL A 194 -24.56 6.81 -2.41
C VAL A 194 -24.90 7.64 -1.17
N THR A 195 -24.54 7.17 0.01
CA THR A 195 -24.83 7.83 1.31
C THR A 195 -23.54 8.12 2.07
N PRO A 196 -23.30 9.36 2.56
CA PRO A 196 -22.14 9.64 3.40
C PRO A 196 -22.25 8.91 4.75
N VAL A 197 -21.18 8.23 5.15
CA VAL A 197 -21.09 7.50 6.43
C VAL A 197 -20.17 8.24 7.41
N LEU A 198 -18.98 8.61 6.94
CA LEU A 198 -18.00 9.37 7.72
C LEU A 198 -17.41 10.48 6.83
N PRO A 199 -18.10 11.62 6.66
CA PRO A 199 -17.62 12.73 5.84
C PRO A 199 -16.53 13.54 6.55
N ASN A 200 -15.86 14.41 5.79
CA ASN A 200 -14.83 15.33 6.27
C ASN A 200 -13.57 14.63 6.82
N LEU A 201 -13.09 13.64 6.08
CA LEU A 201 -11.77 13.04 6.29
C LEU A 201 -10.74 13.63 5.32
N ALA A 202 -9.50 13.76 5.78
CA ALA A 202 -8.36 14.11 4.94
C ALA A 202 -7.77 12.86 4.28
N LEU A 203 -7.99 12.69 2.96
CA LEU A 203 -7.42 11.57 2.20
C LEU A 203 -7.82 10.21 2.80
N ALA A 204 -9.12 9.89 2.83
CA ALA A 204 -9.59 8.59 3.31
C ALA A 204 -9.05 7.48 2.40
N ASN A 205 -8.41 6.45 2.99
CA ASN A 205 -7.67 5.43 2.26
C ASN A 205 -8.22 4.02 2.59
N GLY A 206 -7.49 3.15 3.28
CA GLY A 206 -7.98 1.82 3.69
C GLY A 206 -9.31 1.83 4.44
N VAL A 207 -10.20 0.92 4.06
CA VAL A 207 -11.50 0.64 4.71
C VAL A 207 -11.72 -0.85 4.89
N ALA A 208 -12.25 -1.25 6.05
CA ALA A 208 -12.59 -2.64 6.33
C ALA A 208 -13.79 -2.77 7.26
N LEU A 209 -14.57 -3.84 7.07
CA LEU A 209 -15.62 -4.24 8.00
C LEU A 209 -15.09 -5.30 8.97
N SER A 210 -15.51 -5.20 10.21
CA SER A 210 -15.43 -6.31 11.17
C SER A 210 -16.18 -7.56 10.65
N PRO A 211 -15.80 -8.78 11.07
CA PRO A 211 -16.44 -9.99 10.59
C PRO A 211 -17.95 -10.04 10.85
N ASP A 212 -18.47 -9.43 11.92
CA ASP A 212 -19.91 -9.36 12.19
C ASP A 212 -20.63 -8.21 11.45
N GLY A 213 -19.89 -7.40 10.69
CA GLY A 213 -20.40 -6.27 9.90
C GLY A 213 -20.75 -5.03 10.72
N LYS A 214 -20.52 -5.01 12.04
CA LYS A 214 -21.05 -3.95 12.90
C LYS A 214 -20.09 -2.79 13.16
N ASP A 215 -18.80 -3.02 12.98
CA ASP A 215 -17.76 -2.00 13.06
C ASP A 215 -17.13 -1.78 11.67
N LEU A 216 -16.99 -0.51 11.30
CA LEU A 216 -16.24 -0.03 10.16
C LEU A 216 -14.91 0.57 10.63
N TRP A 217 -13.81 0.14 10.03
CA TRP A 217 -12.46 0.63 10.26
C TRP A 217 -12.01 1.44 9.05
N VAL A 218 -11.45 2.62 9.27
CA VAL A 218 -11.06 3.55 8.19
C VAL A 218 -9.76 4.23 8.53
N THR A 219 -8.82 4.29 7.59
CA THR A 219 -7.62 5.11 7.72
C THR A 219 -7.82 6.51 7.11
N GLU A 220 -7.45 7.54 7.85
CA GLU A 220 -7.37 8.92 7.37
C GLU A 220 -5.89 9.24 7.16
N PHE A 221 -5.42 9.02 5.92
CA PHE A 221 -4.02 9.13 5.57
C PHE A 221 -3.47 10.54 5.82
N GLY A 222 -4.24 11.58 5.49
CA GLY A 222 -3.81 12.97 5.62
C GLY A 222 -3.57 13.44 7.05
N ARG A 223 -3.99 12.67 8.07
CA ARG A 223 -3.83 13.02 9.49
C ARG A 223 -3.24 11.89 10.34
N ASN A 224 -2.85 10.77 9.74
CA ASN A 224 -2.31 9.60 10.45
C ASN A 224 -3.27 9.07 11.53
N LEU A 225 -4.57 8.97 11.21
CA LEU A 225 -5.59 8.47 12.13
C LEU A 225 -6.18 7.15 11.65
N LEU A 226 -6.48 6.28 12.60
CA LEU A 226 -7.32 5.10 12.42
C LEU A 226 -8.65 5.35 13.12
N HIS A 227 -9.73 5.35 12.35
CA HIS A 227 -11.09 5.50 12.84
C HIS A 227 -11.73 4.13 13.00
N ARG A 228 -12.51 3.96 14.06
CA ARG A 228 -13.46 2.86 14.24
C ARG A 228 -14.83 3.45 14.49
N VAL A 229 -15.80 3.07 13.67
CA VAL A 229 -17.20 3.52 13.78
C VAL A 229 -18.10 2.32 13.96
N ARG A 230 -18.99 2.37 14.96
CA ARG A 230 -20.08 1.41 15.10
C ARG A 230 -21.21 1.79 14.14
N LEU A 231 -21.58 0.87 13.27
CA LEU A 231 -22.68 1.06 12.34
C LEU A 231 -24.01 0.80 13.05
N ALA A 232 -24.96 1.73 12.93
CA ALA A 232 -26.30 1.61 13.50
C ALA A 232 -27.14 0.56 12.75
N ASP A 233 -27.04 0.58 11.42
CA ASP A 233 -27.76 -0.32 10.50
C ASP A 233 -26.78 -1.32 9.88
N ALA A 234 -26.12 -2.13 10.71
CA ALA A 234 -25.14 -3.11 10.24
C ALA A 234 -25.80 -4.15 9.31
N THR A 235 -25.26 -4.30 8.10
CA THR A 235 -25.85 -5.07 6.99
C THR A 235 -25.24 -6.45 6.75
#